data_AF-A0AAU8FQQ4-F1
#
_entry.id   AF-A0AAU8FQQ4-F1
#
_cell.length_a   1.000
_cell.length_b   1.000
_cell.length_c   1.000
_cell.angle_alpha   90.00
_cell.angle_beta   90.00
_cell.angle_gamma   90.00
#
_symmetry.space_group_name_H-M   'P 1'
#
loop_
_entity.id
_entity.type
_entity.pdbx_description
1 polymer ?
#
loop_
_entity_poly.entity_id
_entity_poly.type
_entity_poly.pdbx_seq_one_letter_code
_entity_poly.pdbx_strand_id
1 'polypeptide(L)'
;MRYWLLKIGFFALLLIVDSCVEPFSPPETNSDENYLVIDGFLNVGGTDSTRIELRRTQNVNASAAPAIETGAQLWVEEENGETSPLSESGWGLYTLPPRQFNRGGQVQVED
;
A
#
# COMPACT_ATOMS: atom_id res chain seq x y z
N MET A 1 -6.74 -58.03 13.88
CA MET A 1 -5.35 -57.75 14.30
C MET A 1 -4.48 -57.31 13.12
N ARG A 2 -4.21 -58.17 12.11
CA ARG A 2 -3.30 -57.86 10.98
C ARG A 2 -3.68 -56.64 10.12
N TYR A 3 -4.98 -56.46 9.85
CA TYR A 3 -5.47 -55.30 9.09
C TYR A 3 -5.39 -53.97 9.86
N TRP A 4 -5.31 -54.02 11.19
CA TRP A 4 -5.19 -52.80 12.02
C TRP A 4 -3.75 -52.27 11.98
N LEU A 5 -2.76 -53.15 12.05
CA LEU A 5 -1.34 -52.81 11.88
C LEU A 5 -1.06 -52.24 10.47
N LEU A 6 -1.68 -52.81 9.43
CA LEU A 6 -1.57 -52.31 8.05
C LEU A 6 -2.18 -50.91 7.88
N LYS A 7 -3.32 -50.64 8.51
CA LYS A 7 -3.94 -49.32 8.52
C LYS A 7 -3.10 -48.28 9.25
N ILE A 8 -2.54 -48.63 10.41
CA ILE A 8 -1.64 -47.75 11.17
C ILE A 8 -0.39 -47.44 10.37
N GLY A 9 0.23 -48.44 9.72
CA GLY A 9 1.39 -48.25 8.85
C GLY A 9 1.09 -47.33 7.67
N PHE A 10 -0.07 -47.49 7.03
CA PHE A 10 -0.49 -46.61 5.93
C PHE A 10 -0.76 -45.17 6.40
N PHE A 11 -1.40 -45.00 7.56
CA PHE A 11 -1.66 -43.67 8.13
C PHE A 11 -0.36 -42.96 8.56
N ALA A 12 0.59 -43.70 9.13
CA ALA A 12 1.91 -43.19 9.48
C ALA A 12 2.71 -42.78 8.22
N LEU A 13 2.63 -43.57 7.14
CA LEU A 13 3.25 -43.24 5.86
C LEU A 13 2.69 -41.92 5.28
N LEU A 14 1.37 -41.72 5.34
CA LEU A 14 0.73 -40.49 4.86
C LEU A 14 1.19 -39.26 5.66
N LEU A 15 1.32 -39.36 6.98
CA LEU A 15 1.80 -38.26 7.82
C LEU A 15 3.28 -37.89 7.55
N ILE A 16 4.11 -38.88 7.18
CA ILE A 16 5.52 -38.64 6.83
C ILE A 16 5.63 -37.90 5.48
N VAL A 17 4.78 -38.24 4.51
CA VAL A 17 4.78 -37.59 3.19
C VAL A 17 4.31 -36.13 3.27
N ASP A 18 3.38 -35.83 4.18
CA ASP A 18 2.87 -34.46 4.41
C ASP A 18 3.91 -33.54 5.09
N SER A 19 4.81 -34.10 5.90
CA SER A 19 5.84 -33.33 6.63
C SER A 19 7.00 -32.83 5.77
N CYS A 20 7.10 -33.22 4.49
CA CYS A 20 8.19 -32.81 3.59
C CYS A 20 7.90 -31.52 2.80
N VAL A 21 6.78 -30.86 3.06
CA VAL A 21 6.44 -29.59 2.40
C VAL A 21 7.04 -28.44 3.21
N GLU A 22 8.18 -27.94 2.75
CA GLU A 22 8.78 -26.72 3.32
C GLU A 22 7.96 -25.49 2.88
N PRO A 23 7.50 -24.64 3.82
CA PRO A 23 6.85 -23.40 3.48
C PRO A 23 7.76 -22.51 2.63
N PHE A 24 7.23 -21.96 1.54
CA PHE A 24 7.98 -21.02 0.71
C PHE A 24 8.20 -19.70 1.47
N SER A 25 9.47 -19.36 1.76
CA SER A 25 9.87 -18.11 2.41
C SER A 25 10.84 -17.34 1.51
N PRO A 26 10.35 -16.61 0.50
CA PRO A 26 11.22 -15.84 -0.38
C PRO A 26 11.89 -14.70 0.40
N PRO A 27 13.16 -14.37 0.09
CA PRO A 27 13.91 -13.34 0.83
C PRO A 27 13.26 -11.96 0.77
N GLU A 28 12.53 -11.66 -0.30
CA GLU A 28 11.82 -10.39 -0.52
C GLU A 28 10.68 -10.14 0.49
N THR A 29 10.23 -11.17 1.21
CA THR A 29 9.22 -11.01 2.27
C THR A 29 9.82 -10.54 3.59
N ASN A 30 11.07 -10.09 3.64
CA ASN A 30 11.72 -9.55 4.84
C ASN A 30 12.39 -8.20 4.57
N SER A 31 11.79 -7.38 3.69
CA SER A 31 12.22 -6.01 3.45
C SER A 31 11.72 -5.07 4.55
N ASP A 32 12.61 -4.22 5.07
CA ASP A 32 12.31 -3.11 5.98
C ASP A 32 11.98 -1.81 5.23
N GLU A 33 11.72 -1.91 3.92
CA GLU A 33 11.41 -0.76 3.07
C GLU A 33 10.05 -0.14 3.39
N ASN A 34 10.07 1.16 3.67
CA ASN A 34 8.93 1.96 4.13
C ASN A 34 8.68 3.14 3.19
N TYR A 35 8.48 2.85 1.91
CA TYR A 35 8.31 3.85 0.86
C TYR A 35 6.99 4.60 1.02
N LEU A 36 7.01 5.89 0.67
CA LEU A 36 5.80 6.69 0.53
C LEU A 36 5.07 6.29 -0.75
N VAL A 37 3.80 5.97 -0.63
CA VAL A 37 2.88 5.67 -1.73
C VAL A 37 1.91 6.83 -1.86
N ILE A 38 1.88 7.42 -3.04
CA ILE A 38 0.97 8.51 -3.42
C ILE A 38 -0.09 7.91 -4.34
N ASP A 39 -1.34 7.86 -3.89
CA ASP A 39 -2.48 7.38 -4.68
C ASP A 39 -3.44 8.53 -5.00
N GLY A 40 -3.92 8.61 -6.24
CA GLY A 40 -4.83 9.65 -6.71
C GLY A 40 -4.31 10.42 -7.91
N PHE A 41 -5.03 11.49 -8.26
CA PHE A 41 -4.76 12.29 -9.45
C PHE A 41 -5.14 13.76 -9.25
N LEU A 42 -4.40 14.64 -9.92
CA LEU A 42 -4.69 16.07 -9.96
C LEU A 42 -5.85 16.35 -10.92
N ASN A 43 -6.95 16.89 -10.40
CA ASN A 43 -8.07 17.36 -11.21
C ASN A 43 -7.85 18.79 -11.70
N VAL A 44 -7.74 18.96 -13.03
CA VAL A 44 -7.37 20.23 -13.66
C VAL A 44 -8.50 21.03 -14.29
N GLY A 45 -9.68 20.42 -14.44
CA GLY A 45 -10.82 20.99 -15.17
C GLY A 45 -11.73 21.92 -14.35
N GLY A 46 -11.40 22.22 -13.10
CA GLY A 46 -12.17 23.15 -12.26
C GLY A 46 -13.56 22.70 -11.82
N THR A 47 -14.02 21.51 -12.22
CA THR A 47 -15.36 21.00 -11.88
C THR A 47 -15.38 20.04 -10.70
N ASP A 48 -14.27 19.35 -10.45
CA ASP A 48 -14.15 18.34 -9.39
C ASP A 48 -12.93 18.59 -8.51
N SER A 49 -12.97 18.10 -7.29
CA SER A 49 -11.90 18.21 -6.29
C SER A 49 -10.75 17.24 -6.58
N THR A 50 -9.52 17.64 -6.27
CA THR A 50 -8.37 16.73 -6.24
C THR A 50 -8.37 15.97 -4.94
N ARG A 51 -8.12 14.66 -5.01
CA ARG A 51 -8.06 13.76 -3.87
C ARG A 51 -6.79 12.92 -3.98
N ILE A 52 -5.92 13.01 -2.98
CA ILE A 52 -4.67 12.25 -2.88
C ILE A 52 -4.66 11.50 -1.56
N GLU A 53 -4.38 10.19 -1.58
CA GLU A 53 -4.19 9.36 -0.40
C GLU A 53 -2.72 9.02 -0.23
N LEU A 54 -2.17 9.25 0.96
CA LEU A 54 -0.80 8.91 1.30
C LEU A 54 -0.74 7.73 2.26
N ARG A 55 0.08 6.75 1.91
CA ARG A 55 0.31 5.54 2.73
C ARG A 55 1.77 5.14 2.66
N ARG A 56 2.16 4.23 3.53
CA ARG A 56 3.47 3.63 3.55
C ARG A 56 3.43 2.17 3.12
N THR A 57 4.46 1.72 2.40
CA THR A 57 4.62 0.30 2.10
C THR A 57 4.83 -0.49 3.39
N GLN A 58 4.47 -1.76 3.34
CA GLN A 58 4.76 -2.69 4.41
C GLN A 58 5.15 -4.04 3.83
N ASN A 59 5.72 -4.87 4.70
CA ASN A 59 6.06 -6.23 4.36
C ASN A 59 4.82 -7.04 3.91
N VAL A 60 4.97 -7.90 2.91
CA VAL A 60 3.88 -8.75 2.40
C VAL A 60 3.34 -9.76 3.41
N ASN A 61 4.13 -10.13 4.42
CA ASN A 61 3.72 -11.00 5.53
C ASN A 61 3.02 -10.23 6.67
N ALA A 62 2.99 -8.89 6.62
CA ALA A 62 2.32 -8.08 7.63
C ALA A 62 0.79 -8.27 7.55
N SER A 63 0.17 -8.59 8.69
CA SER A 63 -1.28 -8.79 8.78
C SER A 63 -2.06 -7.51 9.10
N ALA A 64 -1.37 -6.47 9.57
CA ALA A 64 -1.97 -5.16 9.82
C ALA A 64 -2.27 -4.44 8.50
N ALA A 65 -3.15 -3.43 8.55
CA ALA A 65 -3.32 -2.52 7.43
C ALA A 65 -2.03 -1.68 7.23
N PRO A 66 -1.68 -1.31 5.99
CA PRO A 66 -0.56 -0.41 5.73
C PRO A 66 -0.69 0.88 6.54
N ALA A 67 0.44 1.38 7.03
CA ALA A 67 0.47 2.62 7.80
C ALA A 67 0.01 3.79 6.92
N ILE A 68 -0.84 4.63 7.50
CA ILE A 68 -1.34 5.84 6.86
C ILE A 68 -0.35 6.97 7.14
N GLU A 69 0.04 7.71 6.11
CA GLU A 69 0.91 8.87 6.27
C GLU A 69 0.04 10.11 6.53
N THR A 70 0.26 10.80 7.65
CA THR A 70 -0.56 11.92 8.12
C THR A 70 0.32 13.11 8.46
N GLY A 71 -0.16 14.34 8.29
CA GLY A 71 0.61 15.54 8.60
C GLY A 71 1.65 15.95 7.55
N ALA A 72 1.76 15.23 6.43
CA ALA A 72 2.55 15.65 5.28
C ALA A 72 2.04 16.97 4.67
N GLN A 73 2.94 17.74 4.06
CA GLN A 73 2.62 18.96 3.34
C GLN A 73 2.56 18.67 1.85
N LEU A 74 1.43 19.00 1.22
CA LEU A 74 1.23 18.79 -0.21
C LEU A 74 0.81 20.09 -0.86
N TRP A 75 1.34 20.36 -2.04
CA TRP A 75 0.90 21.46 -2.88
C TRP A 75 1.00 21.10 -4.36
N VAL A 76 0.13 21.70 -5.15
CA VAL A 76 0.28 21.73 -6.61
C VAL A 76 1.18 22.90 -6.95
N GLU A 77 2.25 22.66 -7.72
CA GLU A 77 3.08 23.69 -8.32
C GLU A 77 2.72 23.84 -9.80
N GLU A 78 2.38 25.06 -10.22
CA GLU A 78 2.14 25.41 -11.62
C GLU A 78 3.42 25.91 -12.31
N GLU A 79 3.46 25.88 -13.64
CA GLU A 79 4.64 26.30 -14.43
C GLU A 79 5.07 27.76 -14.18
N ASN A 80 4.16 28.61 -13.69
CA ASN A 80 4.42 30.00 -13.31
C ASN A 80 5.03 30.13 -11.89
N GLY A 81 5.24 29.03 -11.17
CA GLY A 81 5.70 28.98 -9.78
C GLY A 81 4.61 29.24 -8.73
N GLU A 82 3.34 29.34 -9.15
CA GLU A 82 2.22 29.45 -8.22
C GLU A 82 1.99 28.12 -7.51
N THR A 83 1.81 28.17 -6.18
CA THR A 83 1.58 26.98 -5.37
C THR A 83 0.20 26.96 -4.74
N SER A 84 -0.41 25.78 -4.74
CA SER A 84 -1.77 25.54 -4.27
C SER A 84 -1.78 24.40 -3.24
N PRO A 85 -1.83 24.69 -1.94
CA PRO A 85 -1.73 23.65 -0.91
C PRO A 85 -2.98 22.77 -0.87
N LEU A 86 -2.78 21.46 -0.71
CA LEU A 86 -3.83 20.51 -0.36
C LEU A 86 -4.01 20.51 1.16
N SER A 87 -5.25 20.35 1.62
CA SER A 87 -5.55 20.21 3.05
C SER A 87 -5.86 18.76 3.39
N GLU A 88 -5.31 18.27 4.49
CA GLU A 88 -5.67 16.96 5.03
C GLU A 88 -7.12 17.02 5.56
N SER A 89 -8.03 16.27 4.95
CA SER A 89 -9.46 16.22 5.30
C SER A 89 -9.87 14.93 6.00
N GLY A 90 -8.97 13.96 6.07
CA GLY A 90 -9.09 12.71 6.81
C GLY A 90 -7.70 12.08 6.93
N TRP A 91 -7.57 10.99 7.68
CA TRP A 91 -6.26 10.39 7.93
C TRP A 91 -5.58 9.98 6.62
N GLY A 92 -4.50 10.70 6.27
CA GLY A 92 -3.73 10.53 5.04
C GLY A 92 -4.50 10.85 3.78
N LEU A 93 -5.60 11.60 3.89
CA LEU A 93 -6.42 12.04 2.79
C LEU A 93 -6.24 13.54 2.59
N TYR A 94 -5.63 13.92 1.46
CA TYR A 94 -5.34 15.29 1.10
C TYR A 94 -6.24 15.73 -0.04
N THR A 95 -6.88 16.87 0.13
CA THR A 95 -7.88 17.38 -0.81
C THR A 95 -7.63 18.82 -1.21
N LEU A 96 -7.86 19.12 -2.48
CA LEU A 96 -7.96 20.49 -3.00
C LEU A 96 -9.35 20.68 -3.61
N PRO A 97 -10.07 21.76 -3.26
CA PRO A 97 -11.33 22.10 -3.91
C PRO A 97 -11.18 22.25 -5.44
N PRO A 98 -12.28 22.15 -6.20
CA PRO A 98 -12.23 22.31 -7.65
C PRO A 98 -11.51 23.60 -8.07
N ARG A 99 -10.46 23.44 -8.88
CA ARG A 99 -9.63 24.54 -9.39
C ARG A 99 -9.28 24.29 -10.84
N GLN A 100 -9.33 25.36 -11.63
CA GLN A 100 -8.86 25.33 -13.01
C GLN A 100 -7.35 25.56 -13.01
N PHE A 101 -6.61 24.61 -13.57
CA PHE A 101 -5.17 24.74 -13.78
C PHE A 101 -4.91 25.00 -15.27
N ASN A 102 -3.96 25.89 -15.59
CA ASN A 102 -3.79 26.39 -16.95
C ASN A 102 -2.99 25.44 -17.87
N ARG A 103 -2.12 24.60 -17.31
CA ARG A 103 -1.52 23.35 -17.83
C ARG A 103 -0.36 22.93 -16.91
N GLY A 104 -0.09 21.63 -16.81
CA GLY A 104 1.19 21.12 -16.29
C GLY A 104 1.38 21.12 -14.77
N GLY A 105 0.36 21.44 -13.97
CA GLY A 105 0.48 21.42 -12.50
C GLY A 105 1.00 20.06 -11.99
N GLN A 106 2.01 20.09 -11.13
CA GLN A 106 2.61 18.90 -10.51
C GLN A 106 2.29 18.89 -9.02
N VAL A 107 1.91 17.73 -8.49
CA VAL A 107 1.74 17.55 -7.05
C VAL A 107 3.11 17.27 -6.44
N GLN A 108 3.53 18.12 -5.52
CA GLN A 108 4.69 17.91 -4.68
C GLN A 108 4.27 17.53 -3.28
N VAL A 109 5.09 16.68 -2.65
CA VAL A 109 4.86 16.14 -1.32
C VAL A 109 6.14 16.32 -0.52
N GLU A 110 6.00 16.87 0.69
CA GLU A 110 7.04 16.95 1.70
C GLU A 110 6.54 16.26 2.97
N ASP A 111 7.15 15.13 3.30
CA ASP A 111 6.88 14.25 4.43
C ASP A 111 7.82 14.47 5.63
#